data_AF-A0A7X3MDW9-F1
#
_entry.id   AF-A0A7X3MDW9-F1
#
_cell.length_a   1.000
_cell.length_b   1.000
_cell.length_c   1.000
_cell.angle_alpha   90.00
_cell.angle_beta   90.00
_cell.angle_gamma   90.00
#
_symmetry.space_group_name_H-M   'P 1'
#
loop_
_entity.id
_entity.type
_entity.pdbx_description
1 polymer ?
#
loop_
_entity_poly.entity_id
_entity_poly.type
_entity_poly.pdbx_seq_one_letter_code
_entity_poly.pdbx_strand_id
1 'polypeptide(L)'
;MEKTARTFSKLLEEELRDIILSNLNTHYQGTASGETFNKIGKTDIYIPFDNKAAYVAECKIWHGSKKFVEAIDQLCSYTTWRETKTSLIIFNKENKDFESLLDSIDQALNASDRCKNIIRLEHNQWQGIFSKESDSKDTLTINVMVYDLYIKQ
;
A
#
# COMPACT_ATOMS: atom_id res chain seq x y z
N MET A 1 -12.47 4.56 -7.11
CA MET A 1 -11.54 5.41 -7.88
C MET A 1 -11.54 5.02 -9.36
N GLU A 2 -11.42 3.74 -9.69
CA GLU A 2 -11.34 3.23 -11.08
C GLU A 2 -12.55 3.59 -11.96
N LYS A 3 -13.77 3.53 -11.42
CA LYS A 3 -15.01 3.96 -12.14
C LYS A 3 -14.99 5.43 -12.58
N THR A 4 -14.13 6.25 -11.99
CA THR A 4 -13.96 7.67 -12.30
C THR A 4 -12.48 7.99 -12.55
N ALA A 5 -11.75 7.07 -13.19
CA ALA A 5 -10.32 7.17 -13.45
C ALA A 5 -9.91 8.50 -14.13
N ARG A 6 -10.75 9.10 -14.99
CA ARG A 6 -10.50 10.43 -15.60
C ARG A 6 -10.33 11.56 -14.59
N THR A 7 -10.99 11.46 -13.44
CA THR A 7 -10.86 12.44 -12.35
C THR A 7 -9.57 12.20 -11.59
N PHE A 8 -9.34 10.95 -11.19
CA PHE A 8 -8.23 10.55 -10.33
C PHE A 8 -6.88 10.54 -11.05
N SER A 9 -6.85 10.34 -12.36
CA SER A 9 -5.60 10.33 -13.15
C SER A 9 -4.91 11.70 -13.18
N LYS A 10 -5.62 12.78 -12.87
CA LYS A 10 -5.06 14.15 -12.80
C LYS A 10 -4.37 14.44 -11.47
N LEU A 11 -4.66 13.66 -10.44
CA LEU A 11 -4.20 13.90 -9.08
C LEU A 11 -2.77 13.37 -8.88
N LEU A 12 -1.98 14.09 -8.09
CA LEU A 12 -0.68 13.66 -7.61
C LEU A 12 -0.82 12.53 -6.58
N GLU A 13 0.27 11.81 -6.30
CA GLU A 13 0.31 10.73 -5.32
C GLU A 13 -0.23 11.16 -3.94
N GLU A 14 0.21 12.32 -3.46
CA GLU A 14 -0.21 12.89 -2.16
C GLU A 14 -1.71 13.22 -2.15
N GLU A 15 -2.28 13.71 -3.26
CA GLU A 15 -3.71 14.01 -3.37
C GLU A 15 -4.56 12.73 -3.41
N LEU A 16 -4.07 11.68 -4.09
CA LEU A 16 -4.71 10.36 -4.09
C LEU A 16 -4.71 9.75 -2.69
N ARG A 17 -3.58 9.86 -1.98
CA ARG A 17 -3.45 9.48 -0.58
C ARG A 17 -4.45 10.23 0.29
N ASP A 18 -4.56 11.56 0.17
CA ASP A 18 -5.45 12.38 1.00
C ASP A 18 -6.92 11.98 0.83
N ILE A 19 -7.32 11.54 -0.36
CA ILE A 19 -8.67 11.01 -0.60
C ILE A 19 -8.87 9.68 0.14
N ILE A 20 -7.90 8.76 0.10
CA ILE A 20 -7.97 7.50 0.87
C ILE A 20 -8.02 7.82 2.36
N LEU A 21 -7.17 8.73 2.83
CA LEU A 21 -7.12 9.16 4.22
C LEU A 21 -8.47 9.72 4.68
N SER A 22 -9.07 10.61 3.89
CA SER A 22 -10.39 11.17 4.16
C SER A 22 -11.48 10.08 4.31
N ASN A 23 -11.45 9.06 3.45
CA ASN A 23 -12.38 7.92 3.57
C ASN A 23 -12.11 7.12 4.86
N LEU A 24 -10.85 6.81 5.16
CA LEU A 24 -10.48 6.12 6.40
C LEU A 24 -10.95 6.90 7.63
N ASN A 25 -10.81 8.23 7.62
CA ASN A 25 -11.27 9.08 8.72
C ASN A 25 -12.75 8.87 9.02
N THR A 26 -13.61 8.64 8.01
CA THR A 26 -15.05 8.38 8.22
C THR A 26 -15.33 7.09 8.99
N HIS A 27 -14.45 6.09 8.88
CA HIS A 27 -14.59 4.81 9.56
C HIS A 27 -13.97 4.81 10.97
N TYR A 28 -12.98 5.67 11.21
CA TYR A 28 -12.27 5.74 12.50
C TYR A 28 -12.70 6.93 13.38
N GLN A 29 -13.74 7.70 13.03
CA GLN A 29 -14.22 8.89 13.76
C GLN A 29 -14.50 8.68 15.26
N GLY A 30 -14.73 7.43 15.71
CA GLY A 30 -15.00 7.11 17.12
C GLY A 30 -13.78 6.86 17.99
N THR A 31 -12.60 6.60 17.40
CA THR A 31 -11.35 6.25 18.11
C THR A 31 -10.19 7.16 17.75
N ALA A 32 -10.32 7.91 16.66
CA ALA A 32 -9.39 8.93 16.21
C ALA A 32 -9.78 10.29 16.83
N SER A 33 -9.07 10.73 17.88
CA SER A 33 -9.09 12.15 18.25
C SER A 33 -8.68 13.01 17.04
N GLY A 34 -9.12 14.26 16.94
CA GLY A 34 -8.97 15.11 15.73
C GLY A 34 -7.54 15.33 15.19
N GLU A 35 -6.51 14.75 15.82
CA GLU A 35 -5.08 14.81 15.45
C GLU A 35 -4.52 13.47 14.90
N THR A 36 -5.36 12.46 14.68
CA THR A 36 -4.93 11.04 14.57
C THR A 36 -4.23 10.65 13.26
N PHE A 37 -4.24 11.50 12.23
CA PHE A 37 -3.70 11.14 10.92
C PHE A 37 -2.52 12.04 10.57
N ASN A 38 -1.32 11.55 10.83
CA ASN A 38 -0.10 12.30 10.56
C ASN A 38 0.76 11.55 9.54
N LYS A 39 1.38 12.28 8.61
CA LYS A 39 2.58 11.81 7.91
C LYS A 39 3.70 11.77 8.95
N ILE A 40 3.93 10.60 9.56
CA ILE A 40 5.06 10.43 10.49
C ILE A 40 6.25 9.89 9.70
N GLY A 41 7.26 10.73 9.50
CA GLY A 41 8.49 10.33 8.82
C GLY A 41 8.30 10.02 7.33
N LYS A 42 8.63 8.79 6.92
CA LYS A 42 8.63 8.33 5.50
C LYS A 42 7.38 7.56 5.06
N THR A 43 6.34 7.47 5.90
CA THR A 43 5.13 6.70 5.61
C THR A 43 3.99 7.62 5.19
N ASP A 44 3.23 7.21 4.17
CA ASP A 44 2.13 8.01 3.65
C ASP A 44 0.91 8.06 4.59
N ILE A 45 0.45 6.93 5.12
CA ILE A 45 -0.71 6.85 6.03
C ILE A 45 -0.32 6.15 7.32
N TYR A 46 -0.59 6.79 8.46
CA TYR A 46 -0.40 6.23 9.80
C TYR A 46 -1.63 6.51 10.67
N ILE A 47 -2.20 5.44 11.23
CA ILE A 47 -3.34 5.51 12.15
C ILE A 47 -2.91 4.89 13.50
N PRO A 48 -2.70 5.69 14.55
CA PRO A 48 -2.47 5.20 15.89
C PRO A 48 -3.76 4.75 16.57
N PHE A 49 -3.64 3.81 17.49
CA PHE A 49 -4.67 3.38 18.43
C PHE A 49 -3.98 2.83 19.68
N ASP A 50 -4.35 3.33 20.87
CA ASP A 50 -3.80 2.84 22.15
C ASP A 50 -2.26 2.77 22.18
N ASN A 51 -1.60 3.89 21.86
CA ASN A 51 -0.13 4.05 21.81
C ASN A 51 0.62 3.13 20.82
N LYS A 52 -0.08 2.43 19.91
CA LYS A 52 0.50 1.61 18.84
C LYS A 52 -0.09 1.96 17.48
N ALA A 53 0.55 1.49 16.41
CA ALA A 53 0.02 1.63 15.07
C ALA A 53 -1.14 0.63 14.85
N ALA A 54 -2.36 1.10 14.63
CA ALA A 54 -3.47 0.27 14.20
C ALA A 54 -3.42 -0.03 12.69
N TYR A 55 -3.04 0.98 11.91
CA TYR A 55 -2.93 0.86 10.46
C TYR A 55 -1.78 1.69 9.92
N VAL A 56 -1.08 1.12 8.94
CA VAL A 56 0.03 1.73 8.23
C VAL A 56 -0.18 1.47 6.74
N ALA A 57 -0.06 2.49 5.91
CA ALA A 57 -0.04 2.27 4.47
C ALA A 57 0.92 3.19 3.73
N GLU A 58 1.44 2.66 2.63
CA GLU A 58 2.22 3.40 1.65
C GLU A 58 1.42 3.53 0.36
N CYS A 59 1.44 4.71 -0.24
CA CYS A 59 0.78 5.02 -1.49
C CYS A 59 1.85 5.27 -2.55
N LYS A 60 1.77 4.60 -3.70
CA LYS A 60 2.76 4.79 -4.78
C LYS A 60 2.10 4.83 -6.14
N ILE A 61 2.49 5.77 -6.99
CA ILE A 61 2.25 5.64 -8.42
C ILE A 61 3.18 4.53 -8.96
N TRP A 62 2.63 3.64 -9.77
CA TRP A 62 3.41 2.57 -10.39
C TRP A 62 4.48 3.14 -11.33
N HIS A 63 5.73 2.80 -11.05
CA HIS A 63 6.90 3.14 -11.88
C HIS A 63 7.84 1.94 -12.07
N GLY A 64 7.29 0.72 -12.01
CA GLY A 64 8.01 -0.53 -12.21
C GLY A 64 8.37 -1.30 -10.93
N SER A 65 8.71 -2.57 -11.10
CA SER A 65 8.89 -3.54 -10.00
C SER A 65 9.98 -3.14 -9.00
N LYS A 66 11.04 -2.45 -9.44
CA LYS A 66 12.09 -1.96 -8.53
C LYS A 66 11.52 -1.00 -7.48
N LYS A 67 10.73 -0.01 -7.91
CA LYS A 67 10.08 0.95 -7.00
C LYS A 67 9.02 0.31 -6.12
N PHE A 68 8.34 -0.70 -6.65
CA PHE A 68 7.41 -1.52 -5.88
C PHE A 68 8.10 -2.27 -4.72
N VAL A 69 9.22 -2.95 -4.99
CA VAL A 69 9.99 -3.66 -3.95
C VAL A 69 10.57 -2.68 -2.93
N GLU A 70 11.08 -1.53 -3.37
CA GLU A 70 11.55 -0.46 -2.46
C GLU A 70 10.45 -0.01 -1.48
N ALA A 71 9.19 0.05 -1.92
CA ALA A 71 8.05 0.41 -1.06
C ALA A 71 7.70 -0.70 -0.05
N ILE A 72 7.83 -1.98 -0.44
CA ILE A 72 7.69 -3.11 0.50
C ILE A 72 8.79 -3.05 1.58
N ASP A 73 10.04 -2.79 1.19
CA ASP A 73 11.15 -2.65 2.12
C ASP A 73 10.93 -1.49 3.10
N GLN A 74 10.39 -0.35 2.62
CA GLN A 74 10.01 0.77 3.46
C GLN A 74 8.97 0.35 4.52
N LEU A 75 7.89 -0.32 4.12
CA LEU A 75 6.86 -0.79 5.04
C LEU A 75 7.41 -1.75 6.10
N CYS A 76 8.28 -2.68 5.70
CA CYS A 76 8.95 -3.61 6.61
C CYS A 76 9.84 -2.89 7.62
N SER A 77 10.51 -1.80 7.22
CA SER A 77 11.47 -1.06 8.07
C SER A 77 10.81 -0.24 9.18
N TYR A 78 9.66 0.39 8.94
CA TYR A 78 9.03 1.28 9.91
C TYR A 78 7.94 0.61 10.76
N THR A 79 7.32 -0.47 10.26
CA THR A 79 6.24 -1.13 10.99
C THR A 79 6.83 -1.86 12.19
N THR A 80 6.60 -1.40 13.41
CA THR A 80 7.22 -1.98 14.61
C THR A 80 6.45 -3.18 15.16
N TRP A 81 5.11 -3.21 15.00
CA TRP A 81 4.24 -4.21 15.63
C TRP A 81 3.67 -5.20 14.63
N ARG A 82 3.73 -6.49 14.96
CA ARG A 82 3.22 -7.59 14.11
C ARG A 82 1.73 -7.49 13.82
N GLU A 83 0.94 -6.98 14.76
CA GLU A 83 -0.52 -6.87 14.63
C GLU A 83 -0.96 -5.62 13.83
N THR A 84 -0.02 -4.80 13.38
CA THR A 84 -0.35 -3.62 12.56
C THR A 84 -0.96 -4.09 11.25
N LYS A 85 -2.14 -3.56 10.92
CA LYS A 85 -2.68 -3.76 9.57
C LYS A 85 -1.87 -2.93 8.60
N THR A 86 -1.17 -3.58 7.67
CA THR A 86 -0.30 -2.89 6.71
C THR A 86 -0.82 -3.01 5.27
N SER A 87 -0.73 -1.94 4.50
CA SER A 87 -1.09 -1.93 3.08
C SER A 87 -0.07 -1.21 2.19
N LEU A 88 0.11 -1.72 0.98
CA LEU A 88 0.76 -1.02 -0.12
C LEU A 88 -0.28 -0.76 -1.20
N ILE A 89 -0.54 0.52 -1.48
CA ILE A 89 -1.56 0.96 -2.42
C ILE A 89 -0.86 1.52 -3.64
N ILE A 90 -1.02 0.85 -4.77
CA ILE A 90 -0.41 1.22 -6.04
C ILE A 90 -1.45 1.87 -6.95
N PHE A 91 -1.08 2.97 -7.60
CA PHE A 91 -1.89 3.64 -8.60
C PHE A 91 -1.24 3.48 -9.98
N ASN A 92 -1.88 2.77 -10.89
CA ASN A 92 -1.45 2.74 -12.28
C ASN A 92 -2.03 3.95 -13.01
N LYS A 93 -1.18 4.89 -13.45
CA LYS A 93 -1.63 6.07 -14.21
C LYS A 93 -1.19 6.05 -15.67
N GLU A 94 -0.14 5.29 -15.97
CA GLU A 94 0.62 5.41 -17.23
C GLU A 94 0.65 4.12 -18.03
N ASN A 95 0.55 2.95 -17.37
CA ASN A 95 0.62 1.68 -18.09
C ASN A 95 -0.73 1.33 -18.69
N LYS A 96 -0.82 1.32 -20.02
CA LYS A 96 -2.01 0.89 -20.76
C LYS A 96 -2.30 -0.61 -20.62
N ASP A 97 -1.27 -1.40 -20.34
CA ASP A 97 -1.33 -2.85 -20.22
C ASP A 97 -1.35 -3.22 -18.74
N PHE A 98 -2.57 -3.21 -18.19
CA PHE A 98 -2.77 -3.46 -16.77
C PHE A 98 -2.42 -4.90 -16.39
N GLU A 99 -2.70 -5.88 -17.24
CA GLU A 99 -2.35 -7.28 -16.95
C GLU A 99 -0.83 -7.48 -16.84
N SER A 100 -0.06 -6.89 -17.76
CA SER A 100 1.41 -6.94 -17.68
C SER A 100 1.96 -6.30 -16.39
N LEU A 101 1.30 -5.25 -15.89
CA LEU A 101 1.63 -4.64 -14.60
C LEU A 101 1.34 -5.60 -13.44
N LEU A 102 0.17 -6.25 -13.43
CA LEU A 102 -0.20 -7.21 -12.39
C LEU A 102 0.74 -8.43 -12.40
N ASP A 103 1.12 -8.92 -13.58
CA ASP A 103 2.12 -9.99 -13.73
C ASP A 103 3.49 -9.57 -13.18
N SER A 104 3.89 -8.32 -13.43
CA SER A 104 5.15 -7.77 -12.91
C SER A 104 5.16 -7.68 -11.38
N ILE A 105 4.00 -7.39 -10.77
CA ILE A 105 3.80 -7.41 -9.32
C ILE A 105 3.86 -8.84 -8.79
N ASP A 106 3.15 -9.77 -9.43
CA ASP A 106 3.12 -11.18 -9.02
C ASP A 106 4.53 -11.80 -9.05
N GLN A 107 5.29 -11.55 -10.13
CA GLN A 107 6.68 -11.97 -10.24
C GLN A 107 7.57 -11.34 -9.16
N ALA A 108 7.42 -10.04 -8.89
CA ALA A 108 8.21 -9.36 -7.86
C ALA A 108 7.92 -9.89 -6.45
N LEU A 109 6.66 -10.21 -6.15
CA LEU A 109 6.24 -10.78 -4.88
C LEU A 109 6.77 -12.21 -4.69
N ASN A 110 6.69 -13.05 -5.72
CA ASN A 110 7.17 -14.43 -5.68
C ASN A 110 8.71 -14.52 -5.66
N ALA A 111 9.41 -13.56 -6.27
CA ALA A 111 10.88 -13.53 -6.30
C ALA A 111 11.51 -12.88 -5.05
N SER A 112 10.72 -12.32 -4.15
CA SER A 112 11.24 -11.62 -2.97
C SER A 112 11.62 -12.59 -1.85
N ASP A 113 12.89 -12.59 -1.42
CA ASP A 113 13.38 -13.41 -0.30
C ASP A 113 12.69 -13.09 1.05
N ARG A 114 12.15 -11.87 1.16
CA ARG A 114 11.36 -11.43 2.33
C ARG A 114 9.97 -12.05 2.33
N CYS A 115 9.39 -12.30 1.16
CA CYS A 115 8.05 -12.84 1.02
C CYS A 115 8.06 -14.33 1.37
N LYS A 116 7.50 -14.67 2.54
CA LYS A 116 7.42 -16.05 3.03
C LYS A 116 6.20 -16.79 2.51
N ASN A 117 5.13 -16.04 2.23
CA ASN A 117 3.91 -16.56 1.64
C ASN A 117 3.17 -15.41 0.94
N ILE A 118 2.48 -15.71 -0.15
CA ILE A 118 1.66 -14.76 -0.89
C ILE A 118 0.40 -15.47 -1.38
N ILE A 119 -0.74 -14.81 -1.22
CA ILE A 119 -2.01 -15.24 -1.81
C ILE A 119 -2.58 -14.09 -2.63
N ARG A 120 -3.15 -14.42 -3.80
CA ARG A 120 -3.92 -13.47 -4.61
C ARG A 120 -5.38 -13.57 -4.18
N LEU A 121 -5.91 -12.48 -3.60
CA LEU A 121 -7.26 -12.42 -3.06
C LEU A 121 -8.29 -12.09 -4.14
N GLU A 122 -7.93 -11.15 -5.00
CA GLU A 122 -8.72 -10.70 -6.15
C GLU A 122 -7.81 -10.41 -7.34
N HIS A 123 -8.38 -9.99 -8.47
CA HIS A 123 -7.63 -9.69 -9.70
C HIS A 123 -6.47 -8.71 -9.46
N ASN A 124 -6.68 -7.63 -8.71
CA ASN A 124 -5.69 -6.58 -8.43
C ASN A 124 -5.30 -6.50 -6.95
N GLN A 125 -5.47 -7.60 -6.19
CA GLN A 125 -5.22 -7.62 -4.75
C GLN A 125 -4.47 -8.87 -4.29
N TRP A 126 -3.46 -8.66 -3.45
CA TRP A 126 -2.68 -9.72 -2.83
C TRP A 126 -2.56 -9.51 -1.33
N GLN A 127 -2.34 -10.59 -0.60
CA GLN A 127 -1.93 -10.57 0.80
C GLN A 127 -0.69 -11.42 0.98
N GLY A 128 0.40 -10.80 1.43
CA GLY A 128 1.67 -11.47 1.67
C GLY A 128 2.11 -11.41 3.12
N ILE A 129 2.89 -12.42 3.53
CA ILE A 129 3.58 -12.47 4.81
C ILE A 129 5.07 -12.22 4.53
N PHE A 130 5.60 -11.13 5.07
CA PHE A 130 6.96 -10.68 4.82
C PHE A 130 7.79 -10.71 6.09
N SER A 131 9.06 -11.09 6.01
CA SER A 131 9.99 -10.92 7.13
C SER A 131 10.43 -9.45 7.25
N LYS A 132 10.40 -8.92 8.48
CA LYS A 132 10.74 -7.52 8.76
C LYS A 132 12.22 -7.23 8.49
N GLU A 133 13.07 -8.20 8.81
CA GLU A 133 14.50 -8.22 8.48
C GLU A 133 14.85 -9.55 7.80
N SER A 134 15.98 -9.60 7.09
CA SER A 134 16.51 -10.86 6.57
C SER A 134 16.75 -11.82 7.73
N ASP A 135 16.28 -13.06 7.60
CA ASP A 135 16.38 -14.14 8.61
C ASP A 135 15.65 -13.91 9.94
N SER A 136 14.87 -12.84 10.09
CA SER A 136 14.04 -12.64 11.28
C SER A 136 12.79 -13.53 11.27
N LYS A 137 12.41 -14.03 12.46
CA LYS A 137 11.12 -14.69 12.69
C LYS A 137 9.96 -13.70 12.78
N ASP A 138 10.26 -12.42 12.93
CA ASP A 138 9.25 -11.38 12.97
C ASP A 138 8.73 -11.11 11.56
N THR A 139 7.42 -11.29 11.41
CA THR A 139 6.73 -11.12 10.15
C THR A 139 5.72 -9.98 10.20
N LEU A 140 5.40 -9.49 9.01
CA LEU A 140 4.36 -8.51 8.77
C LEU A 140 3.43 -9.01 7.67
N THR A 141 2.13 -8.88 7.88
CA THR A 141 1.17 -9.09 6.80
C THR A 141 0.97 -7.79 6.03
N ILE A 142 1.27 -7.79 4.74
CA ILE A 142 1.08 -6.63 3.85
C ILE A 142 0.01 -6.98 2.82
N ASN A 143 -1.01 -6.14 2.73
CA ASN A 143 -2.01 -6.20 1.68
C ASN A 143 -1.60 -5.27 0.54
N VAL A 144 -1.48 -5.80 -0.67
CA VAL A 144 -1.16 -5.03 -1.87
C VAL A 144 -2.44 -4.83 -2.67
N MET A 145 -2.77 -3.58 -2.99
CA MET A 145 -3.93 -3.22 -3.81
C MET A 145 -3.49 -2.31 -4.95
N VAL A 146 -3.97 -2.58 -6.16
CA VAL A 146 -3.57 -1.82 -7.36
C VAL A 146 -4.81 -1.21 -8.01
N TYR A 147 -4.87 0.11 -8.10
CA TYR A 147 -5.95 0.82 -8.77
C TYR A 147 -5.55 1.20 -10.19
N ASP A 148 -6.33 0.78 -11.18
CA ASP A 148 -6.14 1.21 -12.56
C ASP A 148 -6.78 2.57 -12.82
N LEU A 149 -5.94 3.59 -12.96
CA LEU A 149 -6.31 4.97 -13.25
C LEU A 149 -5.81 5.41 -14.63
N TYR A 150 -5.29 4.48 -15.45
CA TYR A 150 -4.87 4.81 -16.80
C TYR A 150 -6.05 5.28 -17.65
N ILE A 151 -5.86 6.37 -18.39
CA ILE A 151 -6.83 6.89 -19.33
C ILE A 151 -6.13 7.11 -20.66
N LYS A 152 -6.67 6.52 -21.72
CA LYS A 152 -6.24 6.83 -23.08
C LYS A 152 -6.46 8.32 -23.34
N GLN A 153 -5.37 9.04 -23.60
CA GLN A 153 -5.39 10.46 -23.96
C GLN A 153 -6.16 10.68 -25.27
#